data_AF-A0A381UVD2-F1
#
_entry.id   AF-A0A381UVD2-F1
#
_cell.length_a   1.000
_cell.length_b   1.000
_cell.length_c   1.000
_cell.angle_alpha   90.00
_cell.angle_beta   90.00
_cell.angle_gamma   90.00
#
_symmetry.space_group_name_H-M   'P 1'
#
loop_
_entity.id
_entity.type
_entity.pdbx_description
1 polymer ?
#
loop_
_entity_poly.entity_id
_entity_poly.type
_entity_poly.pdbx_seq_one_letter_code
_entity_poly.pdbx_strand_id
1 'polypeptide(L)' 'MDPVHLIEMNQGMMVSGIILALSFIGIFTETLHGFSRVKVAMLGALTMLVVGQSY' A
#
# COMPACT_ATOMS: atom_id res chain seq x y z
N MET A 1 -17.80 6.60 29.33
CA MET A 1 -18.05 7.46 28.17
C MET A 1 -16.90 7.20 27.22
N ASP A 2 -17.11 6.32 26.23
CA ASP A 2 -16.09 5.95 25.26
C ASP A 2 -15.48 7.21 24.64
N PRO A 3 -14.15 7.37 24.64
CA PRO A 3 -13.54 8.45 23.88
C PRO A 3 -13.93 8.18 22.43
N VAL A 4 -14.64 9.11 21.83
CA VAL A 4 -14.87 9.17 20.39
C VAL A 4 -13.53 8.84 19.73
N HIS A 5 -13.44 7.67 19.09
CA HIS A 5 -12.20 7.18 18.51
C HIS A 5 -11.92 8.03 17.26
N LEU A 6 -11.37 9.23 17.46
CA LEU A 6 -10.95 10.10 16.38
C LEU A 6 -9.85 9.35 15.64
N ILE A 7 -10.15 8.93 14.41
CA ILE A 7 -9.14 8.36 13.52
C ILE A 7 -8.30 9.54 13.02
N GLU A 8 -7.23 9.83 13.74
CA GLU A 8 -6.23 10.79 13.31
C GLU A 8 -5.35 10.15 12.23
N MET A 9 -5.01 10.94 11.21
CA MET A 9 -4.18 10.49 10.10
C MET A 9 -2.75 10.25 10.58
N ASN A 10 -2.42 9.00 10.91
CA ASN A 10 -1.06 8.63 11.30
C ASN A 10 -0.14 8.53 10.08
N GLN A 11 1.16 8.77 10.27
CA GLN A 11 2.19 8.67 9.23
C GLN A 11 2.20 7.27 8.58
N GLY A 12 2.05 6.20 9.36
CA GLY A 12 1.95 4.83 8.83
C GLY A 12 0.74 4.61 7.92
N MET A 13 -0.39 5.27 8.19
CA MET A 13 -1.60 5.19 7.38
C MET A 13 -1.42 5.93 6.05
N MET A 14 -0.78 7.10 6.08
CA MET A 14 -0.41 7.85 4.87
C MET A 14 0.55 7.06 3.99
N VAL A 15 1.61 6.48 4.55
CA VAL A 15 2.60 5.70 3.80
C VAL A 15 1.95 4.44 3.20
N SER A 16 1.09 3.75 3.95
CA SER A 16 0.34 2.60 3.44
C SER A 16 -0.58 2.98 2.27
N GLY A 17 -1.23 4.15 2.34
CA GLY A 17 -2.04 4.68 1.24
C GLY A 17 -1.22 4.98 -0.03
N ILE A 18 0.00 5.51 0.12
CA ILE A 18 0.92 5.74 -1.01
C ILE A 18 1.34 4.42 -1.65
N ILE A 19 1.69 3.41 -0.84
CA ILE A 19 2.07 2.08 -1.35
C ILE A 19 0.91 1.43 -2.10
N LEU A 20 -0.31 1.57 -1.60
CA LEU A 20 -1.52 1.09 -2.28
C LEU A 20 -1.69 1.75 -3.65
N ALA A 21 -1.54 3.08 -3.74
CA ALA A 21 -1.65 3.80 -4.99
C ALA A 21 -0.57 3.38 -6.01
N LEU A 22 0.69 3.28 -5.57
CA LEU A 22 1.80 2.82 -6.43
C LEU A 22 1.61 1.37 -6.90
N SER A 23 1.11 0.50 -6.03
CA SER A 23 0.81 -0.90 -6.37
C SER A 23 -0.28 -0.98 -7.43
N PHE A 24 -1.35 -0.19 -7.31
CA PHE A 24 -2.39 -0.13 -8.33
C PHE A 24 -1.88 0.42 -9.65
N ILE A 25 -1.09 1.51 -9.63
CA ILE A 25 -0.46 2.04 -10.84
C ILE A 25 0.37 0.94 -11.51
N GLY A 26 1.22 0.24 -10.76
CA GLY A 26 2.05 -0.85 -11.28
C GLY A 26 1.24 -2.01 -11.86
N ILE A 27 0.12 -2.39 -11.23
CA ILE A 27 -0.77 -3.45 -11.71
C ILE A 27 -1.47 -3.04 -13.01
N PHE A 28 -1.97 -1.80 -13.10
CA PHE A 28 -2.69 -1.31 -14.28
C PHE A 28 -1.78 -0.92 -15.44
N THR A 29 -0.53 -0.55 -15.16
CA THR A 29 0.49 -0.27 -16.18
C THR A 29 1.21 -1.53 -16.67
N GLU A 30 0.73 -2.74 -16.31
CA GLU A 30 1.23 -4.02 -16.82
C GLU A 30 1.43 -4.01 -18.34
N THR A 31 0.49 -3.40 -19.08
CA THR A 31 0.51 -3.32 -20.54
C THR A 31 1.72 -2.57 -21.11
N LEU A 32 2.40 -1.74 -20.29
CA LEU A 32 3.58 -0.97 -20.68
C LEU A 32 4.89 -1.72 -20.40
N HIS A 33 4.93 -2.56 -19.36
CA HIS A 33 6.17 -3.19 -18.89
C HIS A 33 6.28 -4.69 -19.22
N GLY A 34 5.16 -5.37 -19.51
CA GLY A 34 5.13 -6.81 -19.79
C GLY A 34 5.34 -7.72 -18.57
N PHE A 35 5.35 -7.17 -17.35
CA PHE A 35 5.44 -7.94 -16.11
C PHE A 35 4.05 -8.40 -15.64
N SER A 36 3.93 -9.68 -15.28
CA SER A 36 2.69 -10.24 -14.71
C SER A 36 2.19 -9.45 -13.49
N ARG A 37 0.90 -9.06 -13.51
CA ARG A 37 0.18 -8.34 -12.42
C ARG A 37 0.41 -8.97 -11.07
N VAL A 38 0.49 -10.30 -11.05
CA VAL A 38 0.70 -11.10 -9.85
C VAL A 38 2.04 -10.78 -9.20
N LYS A 39 3.11 -10.63 -10.00
CA LYS A 39 4.44 -10.30 -9.46
C LYS A 39 4.49 -8.88 -8.90
N VAL A 40 3.85 -7.93 -9.59
CA VAL A 40 3.76 -6.54 -9.13
C VAL A 40 2.90 -6.44 -7.87
N ALA A 41 1.79 -7.17 -7.81
CA ALA A 41 0.93 -7.26 -6.62
C ALA A 41 1.66 -7.91 -5.42
N MET A 42 2.43 -8.98 -5.66
CA MET A 42 3.24 -9.61 -4.61
C MET A 42 4.31 -8.66 -4.06
N LEU A 43 4.95 -7.88 -4.92
CA LEU A 43 5.89 -6.84 -4.48
C LEU A 43 5.19 -5.80 -3.61
N GLY A 44 4.05 -5.27 -4.05
CA GLY A 44 3.24 -4.31 -3.27
C GLY A 44 2.80 -4.85 -1.90
N ALA A 45 2.41 -6.13 -1.85
CA ALA A 45 2.03 -6.81 -0.60
C ALA A 45 3.23 -6.99 0.35
N LEU A 46 4.41 -7.34 -0.18
CA LEU A 46 5.65 -7.42 0.59
C LEU A 46 6.06 -6.06 1.16
N THR A 47 5.99 -4.99 0.37
CA THR A 47 6.27 -3.64 0.87
C THR A 47 5.27 -3.22 1.94
N MET A 48 3.98 -3.53 1.79
CA MET A 48 3.00 -3.28 2.84
C MET A 48 3.32 -4.03 4.14
N LEU A 49 3.79 -5.28 4.06
CA LEU A 49 4.16 -6.05 5.25
C LEU A 49 5.32 -5.38 5.99
N VAL A 50 6.41 -5.05 5.29
CA VAL A 50 7.59 -4.44 5.94
C VAL A 50 7.27 -3.07 6.53
N VAL A 51 6.51 -2.25 5.79
CA VAL A 51 6.15 -0.90 6.22
C VAL A 51 5.16 -0.94 7.38
N GLY A 52 4.18 -1.84 7.35
CA GLY A 52 3.24 -2.04 8.46
C GLY A 52 3.88 -2.60 9.74
N GLN A 53 5.15 -3.04 9.69
CA GLN A 53 5.93 -3.39 10.89
C GLN A 53 6.92 -2.29 11.30
N SER A 54 7.17 -1.30 10.43
CA SER A 54 8.12 -0.22 10.68
C SER A 54 7.48 1.06 11.25
N TYR A 55 6.16 1.16 11.15
CA TYR A 55 5.32 2.24 11.70
C TYR A 55 4.34 1.66 12.71
#